data_AF-A0A950DQ65-F1
#
_entry.id   AF-A0A950DQ65-F1
#
_cell.length_a   1.000
_cell.length_b   1.000
_cell.length_c   1.000
_cell.angle_alpha   90.00
_cell.angle_beta   90.00
_cell.angle_gamma   90.00
#
_symmetry.space_group_name_H-M   'P 1'
#
loop_
_entity.id
_entity.type
_entity.pdbx_description
1 polymer ?
#
loop_
_entity_poly.entity_id
_entity_poly.type
_entity_poly.pdbx_seq_one_letter_code
_entity_poly.pdbx_strand_id
1 'polypeptide(L)' 'MPDGIFYVSEIPQTLTGEKMDVPVKRLFQGIELSQSVGRDAMSNPDSLAPFLELAERYRLGS' A
#
# COMPACT_ATOMS: atom_id res chain seq x y z
N MET A 1 18.53 -6.34 -8.40
CA MET A 1 18.84 -5.72 -7.09
C MET A 1 17.72 -4.72 -6.80
N PRO A 2 17.16 -4.64 -5.59
CA PRO A 2 16.12 -3.66 -5.28
C PRO A 2 16.70 -2.26 -5.13
N ASP A 3 15.94 -1.24 -5.53
CA ASP A 3 16.33 0.18 -5.41
C ASP A 3 16.19 0.71 -3.98
N GLY A 4 15.46 0.01 -3.12
CA GLY A 4 15.28 0.35 -1.72
C GLY A 4 14.63 -0.78 -0.92
N ILE A 5 14.89 -0.79 0.38
CA ILE A 5 14.25 -1.69 1.35
C ILE A 5 13.69 -0.80 2.47
N PHE A 6 12.40 -0.95 2.73
CA PHE A 6 11.69 -0.15 3.73
C PHE A 6 11.08 -1.09 4.77
N TYR A 7 11.29 -0.76 6.03
CA TYR A 7 10.66 -1.47 7.14
C TYR A 7 9.28 -0.88 7.41
N VAL A 8 8.30 -1.76 7.54
CA VAL A 8 6.93 -1.41 7.89
C VAL A 8 6.48 -2.25 9.07
N SER A 9 5.57 -1.71 9.88
CA SER A 9 5.00 -2.43 11.03
C SER A 9 4.17 -3.64 10.60
N GLU A 10 3.53 -3.57 9.43
CA GLU A 10 2.63 -4.61 8.94
C GLU A 10 2.52 -4.58 7.40
N ILE A 11 2.23 -5.74 6.80
CA ILE A 11 1.94 -5.88 5.38
C ILE A 11 0.42 -5.88 5.17
N PRO A 12 -0.13 -5.02 4.29
CA PRO A 12 -1.55 -5.00 4.00
C PRO A 12 -2.05 -6.33 3.43
N GLN A 13 -3.11 -6.85 4.04
CA GLN A 13 -3.72 -8.12 3.68
C GLN A 13 -5.26 -8.01 3.63
N THR A 14 -5.87 -8.92 2.88
CA THR A 14 -7.32 -9.16 2.91
C THR A 14 -7.75 -9.80 4.23
N LEU A 15 -9.05 -9.86 4.47
CA LEU A 15 -9.62 -10.65 5.59
C LEU A 15 -9.18 -12.13 5.59
N THR A 16 -8.82 -12.68 4.43
CA THR A 16 -8.32 -14.06 4.26
C THR A 16 -6.80 -14.18 4.41
N GLY A 17 -6.09 -13.09 4.64
CA GLY A 17 -4.62 -13.06 4.79
C GLY A 17 -3.84 -12.97 3.48
N GLU A 18 -4.51 -12.76 2.35
CA GLU A 18 -3.85 -12.57 1.05
C GLU A 18 -3.22 -11.18 0.99
N LYS A 19 -1.96 -11.09 0.55
CA LYS A 19 -1.26 -9.81 0.42
C LYS A 19 -1.90 -8.93 -0.63
N MET A 20 -1.98 -7.62 -0.35
CA MET A 20 -2.55 -6.64 -1.27
C MET A 20 -1.50 -6.03 -2.22
N ASP A 21 -0.79 -6.86 -2.98
CA ASP A 21 0.28 -6.40 -3.88
C ASP A 21 -0.22 -5.47 -5.00
N VAL A 22 -1.37 -5.80 -5.63
CA VAL A 22 -1.95 -5.01 -6.72
C VAL A 22 -2.46 -3.64 -6.22
N PRO A 23 -3.25 -3.55 -5.12
CA PRO A 23 -3.63 -2.27 -4.53
C PRO A 23 -2.44 -1.39 -4.15
N VAL A 24 -1.42 -1.96 -3.52
CA VAL A 24 -0.19 -1.22 -3.16
C VAL A 24 0.50 -0.71 -4.42
N LYS A 25 0.67 -1.53 -5.47
CA LYS A 25 1.27 -1.07 -6.73
C LYS A 25 0.49 0.10 -7.35
N ARG A 26 -0.84 0.05 -7.36
CA ARG A 26 -1.71 1.13 -7.88
C ARG A 26 -1.53 2.43 -7.12
N LEU A 27 -1.37 2.36 -5.79
CA LEU A 27 -1.09 3.52 -4.96
C LEU A 27 0.20 4.26 -5.39
N PHE A 28 1.28 3.51 -5.69
CA PHE A 28 2.53 4.09 -6.20
C PHE A 28 2.38 4.65 -7.63
N GLN A 29 1.39 4.20 -8.39
CA GLN A 29 1.04 4.75 -9.71
C GLN A 29 0.15 6.00 -9.62
N GLY A 30 -0.19 6.47 -8.41
CA GLY A 30 -1.06 7.65 -8.21
C GLY A 30 -2.55 7.35 -8.35
N ILE A 31 -2.95 6.08 -8.32
CA ILE A 31 -4.36 5.69 -8.36
C ILE A 31 -4.90 5.64 -6.93
N GLU A 32 -6.06 6.27 -6.71
CA GLU A 32 -6.75 6.31 -5.42
C GLU A 32 -7.11 4.92 -4.90
N LEU A 33 -6.82 4.65 -3.62
CA LEU A 33 -7.11 3.35 -3.00
C LEU A 33 -8.60 3.05 -2.91
N SER A 34 -9.44 4.08 -2.74
CA SER A 34 -10.90 3.95 -2.74
C SER A 34 -11.44 3.33 -4.03
N GLN A 35 -10.69 3.41 -5.14
CA GLN A 35 -11.02 2.79 -6.42
C GLN A 35 -10.48 1.35 -6.56
N SER A 36 -9.62 0.89 -5.65
CA SER A 36 -8.92 -0.39 -5.76
C SER A 36 -9.18 -1.37 -4.62
N VAL A 37 -9.46 -0.90 -3.40
CA VAL A 37 -9.80 -1.72 -2.22
C VAL A 37 -10.79 -0.97 -1.31
N GLY A 38 -11.87 -1.65 -0.93
CA GLY A 38 -12.73 -1.20 0.16
C GLY A 38 -12.09 -1.54 1.52
N ARG A 39 -12.14 -0.61 2.47
CA ARG A 39 -11.57 -0.79 3.83
C ARG A 39 -12.12 -2.03 4.53
N ASP A 40 -13.37 -2.39 4.26
CA ASP A 40 -14.04 -3.56 4.86
C ASP A 40 -13.49 -4.91 4.35
N ALA A 41 -12.73 -4.91 3.24
CA ALA A 41 -12.09 -6.10 2.71
C ALA A 41 -10.69 -6.36 3.30
N MET A 42 -10.20 -5.47 4.17
CA MET A 42 -8.87 -5.52 4.77
C MET A 42 -8.90 -6.13 6.17
N SER A 43 -7.87 -6.91 6.52
CA SER A 43 -7.66 -7.36 7.90
C SER A 43 -7.32 -6.19 8.82
N ASN A 44 -6.50 -5.26 8.35
CA ASN A 44 -6.13 -4.05 9.04
C ASN A 44 -5.96 -2.88 8.04
N PRO A 45 -6.93 -1.94 7.96
CA PRO A 45 -6.81 -0.76 7.11
C PRO A 45 -5.61 0.14 7.43
N ASP A 46 -5.16 0.20 8.69
CA ASP A 46 -4.06 1.07 9.12
C ASP A 46 -2.70 0.61 8.61
N SER A 47 -2.58 -0.66 8.20
CA SER A 47 -1.38 -1.21 7.55
C SER A 47 -1.00 -0.48 6.25
N LEU A 48 -1.92 0.26 5.62
CA LEU A 48 -1.65 1.05 4.42
C LEU A 48 -0.94 2.38 4.69
N ALA A 49 -1.00 2.91 5.91
CA ALA A 49 -0.44 4.21 6.27
C ALA A 49 1.04 4.38 5.84
N PRO A 50 1.98 3.45 6.14
CA PRO A 50 3.37 3.60 5.70
C PRO A 50 3.53 3.55 4.18
N PHE A 51 2.65 2.86 3.45
CA PHE A 51 2.70 2.79 1.98
C PHE A 51 2.17 4.07 1.33
N LEU A 52 1.17 4.70 1.93
CA LEU A 52 0.66 6.02 1.53
C LEU A 52 1.75 7.08 1.65
N GLU A 53 2.40 7.15 2.80
CA GLU A 53 3.50 8.07 3.03
C GLU A 53 4.65 7.82 2.06
N LEU A 54 5.00 6.55 1.83
CA LEU A 54 6.06 6.21 0.90
C LEU A 54 5.68 6.61 -0.54
N ALA A 55 4.47 6.32 -1.00
CA ALA A 55 4.00 6.69 -2.34
C ALA A 55 4.03 8.22 -2.57
N GLU A 56 3.67 9.02 -1.56
CA GLU A 56 3.81 10.49 -1.64
C GLU A 56 5.27 10.94 -1.80
N ARG A 57 6.20 10.33 -1.04
CA ARG A 57 7.63 10.63 -1.16
C ARG A 57 8.16 10.32 -2.56
N TYR A 58 7.72 9.23 -3.18
CA TYR A 58 8.11 8.87 -4.55
C TYR A 58 7.53 9.84 -5.59
N ARG A 59 6.32 10.35 -5.39
CA ARG A 59 5.72 11.37 -6.27
C ARG A 59 6.45 12.70 -6.21
N LEU A 60 6.84 13.14 -5.01
CA LEU A 60 7.54 14.41 -4.81
C LEU A 60 9.00 14.41 -5.28
N GLY A 61 9.60 13.23 -5.44
CA GLY A 61 10.96 13.04 -5.94
C GLY A 61 11.07 12.69 -7.43
N SER A 62 9.96 12.74 -8.18
CA SER A 62 9.90 12.45 -9.62
C SER A 62 10.09 13.69 -10.49
#